data_AF-A0A7X3XQ07-F1
#
_entry.id   AF-A0A7X3XQ07-F1
#
_cell.length_a   1.000
_cell.length_b   1.000
_cell.length_c   1.000
_cell.angle_alpha   90.00
_cell.angle_beta   90.00
_cell.angle_gamma   90.00
#
_symmetry.space_group_name_H-M   'P 1'
#
loop_
_entity.id
_entity.type
_entity.pdbx_description
1 polymer ?
#
loop_
_entity_poly.entity_id
_entity_poly.type
_entity_poly.pdbx_seq_one_letter_code
_entity_poly.pdbx_strand_id
1 'polypeptide(L)'
;MLSVPLASPTPMTAKNLVALTGATTIIAFDAPNQRFMAWTPSAPDDGFPIEGGQGYIVNVQATRNFAFVGAPWTDPTEAAAAAPITSTQMPQEAWAFVVSGSVGKPNSYEGKPAFDGYQVIVRNLRTNSIITTSVQGSYFAAATADLTRRSVVEVGDVIELRLIGPNGNAELQPLSFKVTPEDLANAVLSVRLDGIGKPTQNLLLQNYPNPFNPETWIPYQLSEDSPVSISIYDTTGRLIRTLSLGFQSAGFYNSQGRAAYWDGRNALGERVASGIYFYQLTTPSFQQTRRLVIVK
;
A
#
# COMPACT_ATOMS: atom_id res chain seq x y z
N MET A 1 23.71 -12.74 -2.42
CA MET A 1 23.58 -12.42 -3.85
C MET A 1 24.17 -13.58 -4.63
N LEU A 2 23.48 -14.01 -5.67
CA LEU A 2 23.75 -15.17 -6.50
C LEU A 2 23.70 -14.70 -7.95
N SER A 3 24.73 -15.01 -8.73
CA SER A 3 24.63 -15.01 -10.19
C SER A 3 24.52 -16.48 -10.62
N VAL A 4 23.60 -16.79 -11.54
CA VAL A 4 23.37 -18.17 -11.98
C VAL A 4 24.43 -18.54 -13.01
N PRO A 5 25.32 -19.51 -12.71
CA PRO A 5 26.53 -19.73 -13.52
C PRO A 5 26.28 -20.47 -14.83
N LEU A 6 25.15 -21.18 -14.96
CA LEU A 6 24.82 -22.02 -16.11
C LEU A 6 23.39 -21.77 -16.60
N ALA A 7 23.23 -21.75 -17.92
CA ALA A 7 21.94 -21.70 -18.59
C ALA A 7 21.25 -23.07 -18.49
N SER A 8 20.18 -23.13 -17.72
CA SER A 8 19.32 -24.31 -17.64
C SER A 8 18.75 -24.66 -19.03
N PRO A 9 18.64 -25.96 -19.39
CA PRO A 9 18.08 -26.39 -20.67
C PRO A 9 16.59 -26.03 -20.82
N THR A 10 15.88 -25.76 -19.72
CA THR A 10 14.54 -25.17 -19.70
C THR A 10 14.59 -23.76 -19.11
N PRO A 11 13.79 -22.79 -19.62
CA PRO A 11 13.69 -21.46 -19.02
C PRO A 11 13.41 -21.57 -17.51
N MET A 12 14.22 -20.88 -16.72
CA MET A 12 14.12 -20.88 -15.27
C MET A 12 13.47 -19.58 -14.81
N THR A 13 12.46 -19.67 -13.96
CA THR A 13 11.81 -18.50 -13.35
C THR A 13 12.16 -18.38 -11.87
N ALA A 14 11.78 -17.27 -11.24
CA ALA A 14 11.92 -17.09 -9.79
C ALA A 14 11.28 -18.24 -9.01
N LYS A 15 10.07 -18.70 -9.40
CA LYS A 15 9.43 -19.87 -8.79
C LYS A 15 10.27 -21.14 -8.90
N ASN A 16 10.89 -21.41 -10.06
CA ASN A 16 11.78 -22.56 -10.22
C ASN A 16 13.01 -22.44 -9.32
N LEU A 17 13.58 -21.24 -9.18
CA LEU A 17 14.74 -21.00 -8.32
C LEU A 17 14.40 -21.18 -6.84
N VAL A 18 13.22 -20.75 -6.40
CA VAL A 18 12.74 -21.06 -5.04
C VAL A 18 12.55 -22.55 -4.85
N ALA A 19 11.94 -23.27 -5.81
CA ALA A 19 11.77 -24.72 -5.71
C ALA A 19 13.11 -25.45 -5.58
N LEU A 20 14.16 -24.97 -6.25
CA LEU A 20 15.51 -25.51 -6.18
C LEU A 20 16.21 -25.19 -4.84
N THR A 21 16.09 -23.96 -4.36
CA THR A 21 16.90 -23.45 -3.23
C THR A 21 16.19 -23.54 -1.88
N GLY A 22 14.86 -23.61 -1.86
CA GLY A 22 14.05 -23.41 -0.66
C GLY A 22 14.05 -21.96 -0.16
N ALA A 23 14.29 -21.00 -1.06
CA ALA A 23 14.39 -19.60 -0.70
C ALA A 23 13.05 -18.99 -0.24
N THR A 24 13.10 -18.11 0.74
CA THR A 24 11.92 -17.38 1.24
C THR A 24 11.59 -16.17 0.36
N THR A 25 12.59 -15.62 -0.34
CA THR A 25 12.40 -14.57 -1.34
C THR A 25 13.52 -14.55 -2.37
N ILE A 26 13.19 -14.05 -3.56
CA ILE A 26 14.14 -13.72 -4.62
C ILE A 26 13.91 -12.26 -5.01
N ILE A 27 14.97 -11.46 -5.03
CA ILE A 27 14.97 -10.08 -5.47
C ILE A 27 15.87 -9.96 -6.71
N ALA A 28 15.37 -9.28 -7.74
CA ALA A 28 16.12 -8.89 -8.93
C ALA A 28 16.11 -7.37 -9.09
N PHE A 29 17.10 -6.83 -9.80
CA PHE A 29 17.13 -5.42 -10.15
C PHE A 29 16.57 -5.22 -11.57
N ASP A 30 15.48 -4.47 -11.66
CA ASP A 30 14.86 -4.02 -12.91
C ASP A 30 15.57 -2.76 -13.37
N ALA A 31 16.65 -2.94 -14.13
CA ALA A 31 17.52 -1.86 -14.59
C ALA A 31 16.79 -0.79 -15.45
N PRO A 32 15.89 -1.15 -16.39
CA PRO A 32 15.12 -0.15 -17.13
C PRO A 32 14.30 0.79 -16.23
N ASN A 33 13.73 0.28 -15.14
CA ASN A 33 12.91 1.07 -14.22
C ASN A 33 13.65 1.49 -12.94
N GLN A 34 14.95 1.19 -12.84
CA GLN A 34 15.81 1.51 -11.70
C GLN A 34 15.20 1.13 -10.34
N ARG A 35 14.62 -0.07 -10.25
CA ARG A 35 13.93 -0.55 -9.05
C ARG A 35 14.22 -2.01 -8.75
N PHE A 36 14.05 -2.41 -7.50
CA PHE A 36 14.06 -3.83 -7.15
C PHE A 36 12.67 -4.45 -7.35
N MET A 37 12.64 -5.63 -7.94
CA MET A 37 11.47 -6.49 -8.04
C MET A 37 11.67 -7.71 -7.16
N ALA A 38 10.60 -8.19 -6.52
CA ALA A 38 10.65 -9.38 -5.68
C ALA A 38 9.61 -10.41 -6.09
N TRP A 39 9.97 -11.66 -5.85
CA TRP A 39 9.06 -12.79 -5.87
C TRP A 39 9.13 -13.50 -4.52
N THR A 40 7.98 -13.98 -4.03
CA THR A 40 7.86 -14.74 -2.79
C THR A 40 7.03 -16.00 -3.06
N PRO A 41 7.15 -17.07 -2.26
CA PRO A 41 6.34 -18.29 -2.41
C PRO A 41 4.83 -18.07 -2.40
N SER A 42 4.36 -16.92 -1.88
CA SER A 42 2.94 -16.55 -1.85
C SER A 42 2.44 -15.90 -3.14
N ALA A 43 3.34 -15.59 -4.09
CA ALA A 43 2.97 -15.03 -5.38
C ALA A 43 2.12 -16.02 -6.20
N PRO A 44 1.11 -15.53 -6.93
CA PRO A 44 0.20 -16.39 -7.69
C PRO A 44 0.79 -16.87 -9.03
N ASP A 45 1.90 -16.28 -9.47
CA ASP A 45 2.54 -16.53 -10.77
C ASP A 45 3.94 -17.16 -10.63
N ASP A 46 4.60 -17.38 -11.77
CA ASP A 46 5.93 -17.97 -11.83
C ASP A 46 7.07 -16.94 -11.60
N GLY A 47 6.75 -15.65 -11.54
CA GLY A 47 7.69 -14.56 -11.39
C GLY A 47 8.48 -14.19 -12.65
N PHE A 48 9.60 -13.50 -12.46
CA PHE A 48 10.48 -13.06 -13.54
C PHE A 48 11.43 -14.18 -14.01
N PRO A 49 11.90 -14.13 -15.26
CA PRO A 49 12.91 -15.06 -15.77
C PRO A 49 14.25 -14.89 -15.05
N ILE A 50 14.98 -15.99 -14.94
CA ILE A 50 16.34 -16.06 -14.42
C ILE A 50 17.29 -16.17 -15.61
N GLU A 51 18.12 -15.16 -15.78
CA GLU A 51 19.00 -14.95 -16.91
C GLU A 51 20.46 -14.90 -16.44
N GLY A 52 21.37 -15.30 -17.34
CA GLY A 52 22.80 -15.17 -17.14
C GLY A 52 23.24 -13.71 -17.03
N GLY A 53 24.36 -13.47 -16.37
CA GLY A 53 24.92 -12.12 -16.22
C GLY A 53 24.14 -11.20 -15.27
N GLN A 54 22.96 -11.62 -14.78
CA GLN A 54 22.18 -10.90 -13.79
C GLN A 54 22.51 -11.35 -12.36
N GLY A 55 22.34 -10.42 -11.42
CA GLY A 55 22.51 -10.65 -9.99
C GLY A 55 21.18 -10.77 -9.27
N TYR A 56 21.01 -11.85 -8.51
CA TYR A 56 19.80 -12.13 -7.73
C TYR A 56 20.12 -12.13 -6.24
N ILE A 57 19.30 -11.49 -5.41
CA ILE A 57 19.39 -11.64 -3.96
C ILE A 57 18.44 -12.77 -3.58
N VAL A 58 18.99 -13.84 -3.01
CA VAL A 58 18.26 -15.05 -2.63
C VAL A 58 18.41 -15.23 -1.13
N ASN A 59 17.30 -15.26 -0.41
CA ASN A 59 17.32 -15.53 1.04
C ASN A 59 16.99 -16.99 1.30
N VAL A 60 17.86 -17.69 2.03
CA VAL A 60 17.68 -19.08 2.47
C VAL A 60 17.86 -19.16 3.98
N GLN A 61 16.99 -19.89 4.67
CA GLN A 61 17.02 -20.00 6.14
C GLN A 61 18.15 -20.88 6.67
N ALA A 62 18.67 -21.78 5.84
CA ALA A 62 19.75 -22.68 6.19
C ALA A 62 20.71 -22.85 5.02
N THR A 63 21.99 -23.07 5.34
CA THR A 63 23.00 -23.42 4.35
C THR A 63 22.57 -24.67 3.58
N ARG A 64 22.56 -24.57 2.26
CA ARG A 64 22.21 -25.67 1.35
C ARG A 64 23.15 -25.69 0.17
N ASN A 65 23.51 -26.89 -0.26
CA ASN A 65 24.20 -27.11 -1.53
C ASN A 65 23.14 -27.43 -2.58
N PHE A 66 23.21 -26.74 -3.72
CA PHE A 66 22.36 -27.00 -4.87
C PHE A 66 23.23 -27.01 -6.13
N ALA A 67 22.91 -27.89 -7.07
CA ALA A 67 23.61 -28.01 -8.34
C ALA A 67 22.82 -27.31 -9.44
N PHE A 68 23.49 -26.45 -10.20
CA PHE A 68 22.97 -25.98 -11.48
C PHE A 68 23.44 -26.93 -12.57
N VAL A 69 22.53 -27.35 -13.44
CA VAL A 69 22.82 -28.20 -14.60
C VAL A 69 22.46 -27.41 -15.85
N GLY A 70 23.41 -27.24 -16.77
CA GLY A 70 23.19 -26.38 -17.92
C GLY A 70 24.44 -26.15 -18.78
N ALA A 71 24.27 -25.39 -19.85
CA ALA A 71 25.37 -24.91 -20.69
C ALA A 71 25.94 -23.61 -20.09
N PRO A 72 27.24 -23.29 -20.30
CA PRO A 72 27.77 -21.98 -19.93
C PRO A 72 27.02 -20.86 -20.66
N TRP A 73 26.78 -19.74 -19.97
CA TRP A 73 26.24 -18.54 -20.60
C TRP A 73 27.26 -17.98 -21.61
N THR A 74 26.77 -17.35 -22.68
CA THR A 74 27.60 -16.77 -23.75
C THR A 74 28.23 -15.42 -23.39
N ASP A 75 27.94 -14.87 -22.22
CA ASP A 75 28.42 -13.57 -21.75
C ASP A 75 29.73 -13.68 -20.94
N PRO A 76 30.58 -12.62 -20.94
CA PRO A 76 31.85 -12.66 -20.23
C PRO A 76 31.64 -12.80 -18.72
N THR A 77 32.37 -13.77 -18.16
CA THR A 77 32.27 -14.22 -16.77
C THR A 77 32.94 -13.20 -15.84
N GLU A 78 32.18 -12.52 -14.99
CA GLU A 78 32.73 -11.76 -13.86
C GLU A 78 32.87 -12.68 -12.64
N ALA A 79 33.97 -12.56 -11.90
CA ALA A 79 34.34 -13.49 -10.84
C ALA A 79 33.30 -13.51 -9.70
N ALA A 80 32.87 -14.70 -9.30
CA ALA A 80 31.94 -14.89 -8.18
C ALA A 80 32.57 -14.45 -6.86
N ALA A 81 31.95 -13.49 -6.17
CA ALA A 81 32.34 -13.07 -4.83
C ALA A 81 32.11 -14.20 -3.81
N ALA A 82 33.02 -14.31 -2.83
CA ALA A 82 33.00 -15.35 -1.79
C ALA A 82 31.67 -15.39 -1.01
N ALA A 83 31.23 -16.61 -0.68
CA ALA A 83 30.04 -16.85 0.12
C ALA A 83 30.20 -16.26 1.54
N PRO A 84 29.19 -15.54 2.08
CA PRO A 84 29.28 -14.95 3.40
C PRO A 84 29.27 -16.00 4.51
N ILE A 85 29.93 -15.65 5.61
CA ILE A 85 30.01 -16.41 6.87
C ILE A 85 28.64 -16.45 7.57
N THR A 86 28.26 -17.62 8.09
CA THR A 86 27.01 -17.86 8.81
C THR A 86 27.06 -17.27 10.23
N SER A 87 26.05 -16.49 10.59
CA SER A 87 25.76 -16.12 11.99
C SER A 87 24.78 -17.14 12.58
N THR A 88 25.06 -17.65 13.77
CA THR A 88 24.14 -18.52 14.53
C THR A 88 23.10 -17.73 15.33
N GLN A 89 23.19 -16.40 15.35
CA GLN A 89 22.20 -15.52 15.97
C GLN A 89 21.15 -15.10 14.95
N MET A 90 19.88 -15.00 15.41
CA MET A 90 18.81 -14.43 14.59
C MET A 90 19.20 -13.03 14.13
N PRO A 91 19.06 -12.71 12.82
CA PRO A 91 19.45 -11.42 12.28
C PRO A 91 18.65 -10.30 12.96
N GLN A 92 19.36 -9.26 13.39
CA GLN A 92 18.75 -8.04 13.93
C GLN A 92 18.52 -6.98 12.86
N GLU A 93 19.21 -7.09 11.73
CA GLU A 93 19.19 -6.14 10.62
C GLU A 93 19.26 -6.87 9.27
N ALA A 94 18.66 -6.29 8.24
CA ALA A 94 18.73 -6.78 6.87
C ALA A 94 19.11 -5.65 5.92
N TRP A 95 19.98 -5.96 4.95
CA TRP A 95 20.36 -5.05 3.86
C TRP A 95 19.50 -5.22 2.61
N ALA A 96 18.65 -6.25 2.57
CA ALA A 96 17.65 -6.48 1.55
C ALA A 96 16.40 -7.07 2.19
N PHE A 97 15.23 -6.54 1.85
CA PHE A 97 13.98 -6.90 2.51
C PHE A 97 12.79 -6.74 1.56
N VAL A 98 11.79 -7.60 1.71
CA VAL A 98 10.56 -7.57 0.92
C VAL A 98 9.36 -7.34 1.81
N VAL A 99 8.46 -6.45 1.40
CA VAL A 99 7.11 -6.38 1.97
C VAL A 99 6.17 -6.91 0.90
N SER A 100 5.55 -8.06 1.18
CA SER A 100 4.65 -8.72 0.24
C SER A 100 3.31 -8.97 0.90
N GLY A 101 2.25 -9.09 0.10
CA GLY A 101 0.97 -9.41 0.67
C GLY A 101 -0.13 -9.62 -0.33
N SER A 102 -1.30 -9.94 0.22
CA SER A 102 -2.54 -10.02 -0.53
C SER A 102 -3.52 -8.92 -0.14
N VAL A 103 -4.30 -8.50 -1.12
CA VAL A 103 -5.27 -7.42 -1.08
C VAL A 103 -6.65 -8.07 -1.04
N GLY A 104 -7.29 -8.04 0.13
CA GLY A 104 -8.52 -8.75 0.44
C GLY A 104 -9.77 -8.07 -0.11
N LYS A 105 -10.80 -8.85 -0.47
CA LYS A 105 -12.08 -8.30 -0.92
C LYS A 105 -12.76 -7.49 0.20
N PRO A 106 -13.53 -6.44 -0.13
CA PRO A 106 -14.55 -5.96 0.78
C PRO A 106 -15.50 -7.12 1.09
N ASN A 107 -15.86 -7.32 2.36
CA ASN A 107 -16.86 -8.32 2.72
C ASN A 107 -18.18 -7.98 2.01
N SER A 108 -18.65 -8.91 1.18
CA SER A 108 -19.92 -8.99 0.46
C SER A 108 -20.00 -8.37 -0.95
N TYR A 109 -20.58 -9.20 -1.82
CA TYR A 109 -21.09 -8.99 -3.18
C TYR A 109 -20.12 -9.13 -4.36
N GLU A 110 -20.50 -10.11 -5.19
CA GLU A 110 -20.31 -10.21 -6.65
C GLU A 110 -18.87 -10.17 -7.16
N GLY A 111 -18.43 -11.28 -7.76
CA GLY A 111 -17.09 -11.41 -8.32
C GLY A 111 -16.70 -10.23 -9.23
N LYS A 112 -15.85 -9.32 -8.71
CA LYS A 112 -14.70 -8.60 -9.30
C LYS A 112 -14.16 -7.55 -8.28
N PRO A 113 -12.93 -7.01 -8.42
CA PRO A 113 -12.01 -7.09 -9.56
C PRO A 113 -10.62 -7.64 -9.20
N ALA A 114 -9.80 -7.83 -10.24
CA ALA A 114 -8.37 -7.71 -10.10
C ALA A 114 -8.05 -6.27 -9.66
N PHE A 115 -7.23 -6.11 -8.62
CA PHE A 115 -6.69 -4.84 -8.14
C PHE A 115 -5.59 -4.30 -9.08
N ASP A 116 -5.63 -4.69 -10.35
CA ASP A 116 -4.69 -4.22 -11.36
C ASP A 116 -4.79 -2.69 -11.45
N GLY A 117 -3.63 -2.03 -11.44
CA GLY A 117 -3.53 -0.58 -11.43
C GLY A 117 -3.62 0.07 -10.04
N TYR A 118 -3.89 -0.69 -8.97
CA TYR A 118 -3.67 -0.21 -7.62
C TYR A 118 -2.18 -0.17 -7.32
N GLN A 119 -1.78 0.72 -6.43
CA GLN A 119 -0.42 0.82 -5.92
C GLN A 119 -0.39 0.66 -4.41
N VAL A 120 0.62 -0.05 -3.90
CA VAL A 120 0.96 -0.09 -2.49
C VAL A 120 2.18 0.76 -2.27
N ILE A 121 2.04 1.76 -1.40
CA ILE A 121 3.14 2.56 -0.87
C ILE A 121 3.55 1.95 0.46
N VAL A 122 4.81 1.55 0.55
CA VAL A 122 5.44 0.99 1.75
C VAL A 122 6.43 2.02 2.28
N ARG A 123 6.29 2.41 3.54
CA ARG A 123 7.19 3.35 4.22
C ARG A 123 7.76 2.73 5.48
N ASN A 124 9.09 2.70 5.62
CA ASN A 124 9.71 2.43 6.91
C ASN A 124 9.79 3.73 7.71
N LEU A 125 9.18 3.77 8.90
CA LEU A 125 9.11 4.99 9.72
C LEU A 125 10.46 5.39 10.35
N ARG A 126 11.39 4.45 10.52
CA ARG A 126 12.72 4.73 11.06
C ARG A 126 13.61 5.38 10.00
N THR A 127 13.68 4.78 8.81
CA THR A 127 14.56 5.25 7.73
C THR A 127 13.92 6.31 6.84
N ASN A 128 12.59 6.48 6.92
CA ASN A 128 11.77 7.26 5.98
C ASN A 128 11.87 6.80 4.52
N SER A 129 12.40 5.60 4.24
CA SER A 129 12.40 5.06 2.88
C SER A 129 10.96 4.79 2.43
N ILE A 130 10.69 5.06 1.15
CA ILE A 130 9.39 4.85 0.52
C ILE A 130 9.61 3.98 -0.72
N ILE A 131 8.80 2.93 -0.84
CA ILE A 131 8.79 2.02 -1.97
C ILE A 131 7.36 1.96 -2.49
N THR A 132 7.18 2.13 -3.80
CA THR A 132 5.87 2.00 -4.44
C THR A 132 5.88 0.80 -5.36
N THR A 133 4.89 -0.07 -5.22
CA THR A 133 4.72 -1.24 -6.09
C THR A 133 3.28 -1.32 -6.59
N SER A 134 3.08 -1.94 -7.75
CA SER A 134 1.73 -2.17 -8.28
C SER A 134 1.17 -3.47 -7.74
N VAL A 135 -0.14 -3.52 -7.54
CA VAL A 135 -0.86 -4.76 -7.26
C VAL A 135 -1.13 -5.48 -8.58
N GLN A 136 -0.85 -6.78 -8.62
CA GLN A 136 -1.11 -7.68 -9.73
C GLN A 136 -2.14 -8.72 -9.28
N GLY A 137 -3.35 -8.67 -9.86
CA GLY A 137 -4.48 -9.48 -9.41
C GLY A 137 -4.89 -9.10 -7.99
N SER A 138 -4.36 -9.79 -6.98
CA SER A 138 -4.53 -9.42 -5.56
C SER A 138 -3.21 -9.41 -4.79
N TYR A 139 -2.10 -9.64 -5.46
CA TYR A 139 -0.79 -9.80 -4.84
C TYR A 139 0.08 -8.57 -5.12
N PHE A 140 0.95 -8.24 -4.17
CA PHE A 140 2.00 -7.26 -4.37
C PHE A 140 3.29 -7.71 -3.67
N ALA A 141 4.41 -7.22 -4.19
CA ALA A 141 5.72 -7.32 -3.54
C ALA A 141 6.51 -6.04 -3.77
N ALA A 142 6.93 -5.41 -2.67
CA ALA A 142 7.79 -4.24 -2.66
C ALA A 142 9.16 -4.65 -2.12
N ALA A 143 10.19 -4.52 -2.94
CA ALA A 143 11.55 -4.89 -2.57
C ALA A 143 12.39 -3.65 -2.28
N THR A 144 13.28 -3.75 -1.30
CA THR A 144 14.36 -2.80 -1.07
C THR A 144 15.65 -3.53 -0.83
N ALA A 145 16.76 -2.97 -1.31
CA ALA A 145 18.09 -3.46 -1.02
C ALA A 145 19.11 -2.33 -1.09
N ASP A 146 20.11 -2.37 -0.22
CA ASP A 146 21.31 -1.53 -0.29
C ASP A 146 22.50 -2.39 -0.72
N LEU A 147 23.02 -2.17 -1.92
CA LEU A 147 24.12 -2.96 -2.48
C LEU A 147 25.46 -2.75 -1.75
N THR A 148 25.59 -1.70 -0.94
CA THR A 148 26.71 -1.50 0.00
C THR A 148 26.54 -2.26 1.31
N ARG A 149 25.47 -3.05 1.44
CA ARG A 149 25.10 -3.87 2.59
C ARG A 149 24.78 -3.10 3.88
N ARG A 150 24.32 -1.85 3.75
CA ARG A 150 23.78 -1.11 4.90
C ARG A 150 22.40 -1.64 5.27
N SER A 151 22.07 -1.55 6.56
CA SER A 151 20.74 -1.92 7.07
C SER A 151 19.65 -1.07 6.42
N VAL A 152 18.66 -1.73 5.83
CA VAL A 152 17.43 -1.11 5.30
C VAL A 152 16.23 -1.36 6.20
N VAL A 153 16.26 -2.43 7.01
CA VAL A 153 15.20 -2.84 7.94
C VAL A 153 15.83 -3.49 9.18
N GLU A 154 15.29 -3.18 10.36
CA GLU A 154 15.72 -3.69 11.67
C GLU A 154 14.55 -4.29 12.46
N VAL A 155 14.85 -5.17 13.43
CA VAL A 155 13.83 -5.72 14.34
C VAL A 155 13.17 -4.56 15.08
N GLY A 156 11.84 -4.53 15.06
CA GLY A 156 11.06 -3.50 15.71
C GLY A 156 10.77 -2.27 14.87
N ASP A 157 11.30 -2.18 13.64
CA ASP A 157 10.90 -1.16 12.67
C ASP A 157 9.39 -1.21 12.46
N VAL A 158 8.79 -0.04 12.27
CA VAL A 158 7.38 0.09 11.90
C VAL A 158 7.29 0.38 10.41
N ILE A 159 6.66 -0.54 9.69
CA ILE A 159 6.37 -0.43 8.26
C ILE A 159 4.93 0.03 8.10
N GLU A 160 4.75 1.23 7.54
CA GLU A 160 3.46 1.80 7.19
C GLU A 160 3.11 1.47 5.73
N LEU A 161 1.91 0.93 5.50
CA LEU A 161 1.40 0.60 4.17
C LEU A 161 0.21 1.49 3.83
N ARG A 162 0.17 2.00 2.61
CA ARG A 162 -0.98 2.70 2.03
C ARG A 162 -1.36 2.07 0.70
N LEU A 163 -2.65 1.80 0.52
CA LEU A 163 -3.18 1.33 -0.75
C LEU A 163 -3.80 2.52 -1.49
N ILE A 164 -3.31 2.77 -2.70
CA ILE A 164 -3.73 3.85 -3.57
C ILE A 164 -4.45 3.25 -4.78
N GLY A 165 -5.68 3.68 -5.03
CA GLY A 165 -6.44 3.29 -6.20
C GLY A 165 -5.91 3.92 -7.49
N PRO A 166 -6.34 3.46 -8.68
CA PRO A 166 -5.91 4.01 -9.98
C PRO A 166 -6.22 5.50 -10.17
N ASN A 167 -7.17 6.02 -9.39
CA ASN A 167 -7.56 7.43 -9.34
C ASN A 167 -6.63 8.29 -8.45
N GLY A 168 -5.60 7.70 -7.83
CA GLY A 168 -4.69 8.37 -6.90
C GLY A 168 -5.21 8.53 -5.47
N ASN A 169 -6.42 8.06 -5.16
CA ASN A 169 -6.99 8.16 -3.82
C ASN A 169 -6.52 7.02 -2.92
N ALA A 170 -6.33 7.32 -1.64
CA ALA A 170 -6.11 6.29 -0.63
C ALA A 170 -7.41 5.51 -0.37
N GLU A 171 -7.36 4.21 -0.57
CA GLU A 171 -8.50 3.29 -0.41
C GLU A 171 -8.52 2.63 0.99
N LEU A 172 -7.47 2.88 1.77
CA LEU A 172 -7.29 2.45 3.15
C LEU A 172 -6.65 3.56 3.98
N GLN A 173 -6.96 3.60 5.28
CA GLN A 173 -6.11 4.29 6.24
C GLN A 173 -4.74 3.60 6.29
N PRO A 174 -3.64 4.32 6.59
CA PRO A 174 -2.33 3.70 6.68
C PRO A 174 -2.33 2.56 7.72
N LEU A 175 -1.89 1.39 7.31
CA LEU A 175 -1.75 0.21 8.17
C LEU A 175 -0.31 0.11 8.65
N SER A 176 -0.10 -0.12 9.94
CA SER A 176 1.24 -0.21 10.52
C SER A 176 1.54 -1.62 11.01
N PHE A 177 2.70 -2.14 10.62
CA PHE A 177 3.18 -3.46 11.00
C PHE A 177 4.56 -3.33 11.65
N LYS A 178 4.79 -4.06 12.73
CA LYS A 178 6.09 -4.08 13.42
C LYS A 178 6.89 -5.28 12.92
N VAL A 179 8.12 -5.03 12.46
CA VAL A 179 9.03 -6.08 11.98
C VAL A 179 9.47 -6.96 13.14
N THR A 180 9.33 -8.27 12.97
CA THR A 180 9.73 -9.29 13.93
C THR A 180 11.09 -9.91 13.56
N PRO A 181 11.77 -10.60 14.49
CA PRO A 181 12.96 -11.38 14.15
C PRO A 181 12.72 -12.46 13.08
N GLU A 182 11.51 -13.02 13.03
CA GLU A 182 11.15 -14.02 12.03
C GLU A 182 11.04 -13.40 10.63
N ASP A 183 10.43 -12.22 10.51
CA ASP A 183 10.38 -11.49 9.24
C ASP A 183 11.78 -11.22 8.70
N LEU A 184 12.71 -10.83 9.58
CA LEU A 184 14.11 -10.59 9.25
C LEU A 184 14.87 -11.86 8.87
N ALA A 185 14.65 -12.97 9.56
CA ALA A 185 15.20 -14.27 9.18
C ALA A 185 14.72 -14.71 7.79
N ASN A 186 13.49 -14.38 7.43
CA ASN A 186 12.89 -14.68 6.14
C ASN A 186 13.18 -13.61 5.07
N ALA A 187 13.78 -12.47 5.45
CA ALA A 187 13.93 -11.27 4.63
C ALA A 187 12.61 -10.80 3.98
N VAL A 188 11.47 -11.13 4.60
CA VAL A 188 10.15 -10.78 4.09
C VAL A 188 9.16 -10.55 5.23
N LEU A 189 8.42 -9.46 5.15
CA LEU A 189 7.20 -9.23 5.92
C LEU A 189 6.00 -9.57 5.04
N SER A 190 5.24 -10.60 5.43
CA SER A 190 4.00 -11.01 4.75
C SER A 190 2.78 -10.41 5.42
N VAL A 191 1.99 -9.63 4.67
CA VAL A 191 0.80 -8.95 5.19
C VAL A 191 -0.46 -9.33 4.41
N ARG A 192 -1.60 -9.11 5.04
CA ARG A 192 -2.91 -9.22 4.40
C ARG A 192 -3.67 -7.92 4.61
N LEU A 193 -4.03 -7.26 3.52
CA LEU A 193 -4.75 -5.99 3.52
C LEU A 193 -6.24 -6.29 3.36
N ASP A 194 -6.92 -6.61 4.45
CA ASP A 194 -8.38 -6.82 4.48
C ASP A 194 -9.12 -5.48 4.71
N GLY A 195 -10.42 -5.42 4.36
CA GLY A 195 -11.27 -4.25 4.65
C GLY A 195 -11.11 -3.08 3.68
N ILE A 196 -10.64 -3.33 2.47
CA ILE A 196 -10.41 -2.31 1.43
C ILE A 196 -11.71 -1.60 1.10
N GLY A 197 -11.67 -0.26 1.10
CA GLY A 197 -12.82 0.57 0.82
C GLY A 197 -13.84 0.67 1.95
N LYS A 198 -13.63 0.05 3.13
CA LYS A 198 -14.54 0.15 4.27
C LYS A 198 -13.86 0.79 5.49
N PRO A 199 -14.17 2.06 5.81
CA PRO A 199 -13.77 2.68 7.07
C PRO A 199 -14.16 1.82 8.27
N THR A 200 -13.34 1.83 9.31
CA THR A 200 -13.64 1.14 10.58
C THR A 200 -14.57 1.95 11.49
N GLN A 201 -14.68 3.26 11.25
CA GLN A 201 -15.53 4.17 11.99
C GLN A 201 -16.13 5.25 11.08
N ASN A 202 -17.28 5.77 11.49
CA ASN A 202 -17.84 6.99 10.92
C ASN A 202 -16.97 8.18 11.30
N LEU A 203 -16.68 9.07 10.35
CA LEU A 203 -15.86 10.27 10.59
C LEU A 203 -16.28 11.39 9.66
N LEU A 204 -16.55 12.57 10.20
CA LEU A 204 -16.62 13.80 9.42
C LEU A 204 -15.22 14.42 9.35
N LEU A 205 -14.77 14.83 8.16
CA LEU A 205 -13.46 15.45 7.94
C LEU A 205 -13.58 16.96 7.69
N GLN A 206 -12.44 17.67 7.66
CA GLN A 206 -12.40 19.10 7.47
C GLN A 206 -12.76 19.42 6.02
N ASN A 207 -13.65 20.38 5.80
CA ASN A 207 -13.98 20.83 4.47
C ASN A 207 -12.74 21.39 3.75
N TYR A 208 -12.67 21.26 2.44
CA TYR A 208 -11.61 21.83 1.63
C TYR A 208 -12.19 22.49 0.37
N PRO A 209 -11.70 23.66 -0.05
CA PRO A 209 -10.80 24.53 0.72
C PRO A 209 -11.47 25.02 2.03
N ASN A 210 -10.66 25.47 3.00
CA ASN A 210 -11.14 26.16 4.20
C ASN A 210 -10.06 27.16 4.67
N PRO A 211 -10.31 28.49 4.63
CA PRO A 211 -11.53 29.15 4.19
C PRO A 211 -11.86 28.88 2.71
N PHE A 212 -13.14 28.97 2.31
CA PHE A 212 -13.58 28.74 0.93
C PHE A 212 -14.31 29.95 0.32
N ASN A 213 -14.29 30.02 -1.03
CA ASN A 213 -14.98 31.03 -1.85
C ASN A 213 -15.29 30.49 -3.26
N PRO A 214 -16.55 30.39 -3.71
CA PRO A 214 -17.80 30.31 -2.95
C PRO A 214 -18.18 28.86 -2.60
N GLU A 215 -17.41 27.86 -3.02
CA GLU A 215 -17.76 26.44 -2.90
C GLU A 215 -16.71 25.62 -2.13
N THR A 216 -17.15 24.52 -1.54
CA THR A 216 -16.32 23.61 -0.74
C THR A 216 -16.82 22.18 -0.81
N TRP A 217 -15.90 21.25 -0.57
CA TRP A 217 -16.17 19.82 -0.42
C TRP A 217 -16.05 19.44 1.04
N ILE A 218 -16.99 18.64 1.51
CA ILE A 218 -17.10 18.18 2.90
C ILE A 218 -16.84 16.66 2.89
N PRO A 219 -15.59 16.23 3.13
CA PRO A 219 -15.24 14.83 3.17
C PRO A 219 -15.76 14.11 4.41
N TYR A 220 -16.13 12.84 4.26
CA TYR A 220 -16.60 11.98 5.35
C TYR A 220 -16.27 10.50 5.12
N GLN A 221 -16.45 9.68 6.14
CA GLN A 221 -16.24 8.24 6.13
C GLN A 221 -17.45 7.55 6.76
N LEU A 222 -17.85 6.42 6.18
CA LEU A 222 -18.92 5.57 6.69
C LEU A 222 -18.39 4.16 6.95
N SER A 223 -18.54 3.66 8.18
CA SER A 223 -18.21 2.28 8.52
C SER A 223 -19.31 1.28 8.20
N GLU A 224 -20.51 1.76 7.93
CA GLU A 224 -21.67 0.94 7.57
C GLU A 224 -22.57 1.69 6.59
N ASP A 225 -23.30 0.93 5.77
CA ASP A 225 -24.27 1.47 4.84
C ASP A 225 -25.35 2.21 5.61
N SER A 226 -25.56 3.49 5.29
CA SER A 226 -26.45 4.34 6.08
C SER A 226 -27.04 5.48 5.27
N PRO A 227 -28.24 5.97 5.64
CA PRO A 227 -28.73 7.25 5.17
C PRO A 227 -27.87 8.38 5.75
N VAL A 228 -27.43 9.29 4.87
CA VAL A 228 -26.53 10.39 5.22
C VAL A 228 -27.17 11.74 4.91
N SER A 229 -27.08 12.66 5.88
CA SER A 229 -27.34 14.07 5.68
C SER A 229 -26.24 14.93 6.30
N ILE A 230 -26.02 16.10 5.70
CA ILE A 230 -25.17 17.14 6.29
C ILE A 230 -26.01 18.40 6.51
N SER A 231 -26.12 18.83 7.75
CA SER A 231 -26.82 20.07 8.11
C SER A 231 -25.83 21.18 8.41
N ILE A 232 -26.08 22.37 7.88
CA ILE A 232 -25.21 23.54 7.99
C ILE A 232 -25.93 24.59 8.84
N TYR A 233 -25.23 25.17 9.81
CA TYR A 233 -25.75 26.10 10.81
C TYR A 233 -24.90 27.37 10.87
N ASP A 234 -25.52 28.49 11.20
CA ASP A 234 -24.78 29.71 11.58
C ASP A 234 -24.33 29.67 13.06
N THR A 235 -23.64 30.72 13.51
CA THR A 235 -23.12 30.82 14.88
C THR A 235 -24.20 30.86 15.96
N THR A 236 -25.45 31.13 15.60
CA THR A 236 -26.59 31.11 16.53
C THR A 236 -27.24 29.73 16.62
N GLY A 237 -26.78 28.76 15.84
CA GLY A 237 -27.38 27.43 15.72
C GLY A 237 -28.58 27.38 14.78
N ARG A 238 -28.85 28.44 14.02
CA ARG A 238 -29.94 28.44 13.03
C ARG A 238 -29.53 27.61 11.81
N LEU A 239 -30.41 26.70 11.40
CA LEU A 239 -30.23 25.87 10.22
C LEU A 239 -30.25 26.73 8.94
N ILE A 240 -29.18 26.65 8.16
CA ILE A 240 -28.97 27.37 6.90
C ILE A 240 -29.35 26.52 5.70
N ARG A 241 -28.91 25.26 5.69
CA ARG A 241 -29.16 24.30 4.61
C ARG A 241 -28.94 22.87 5.08
N THR A 242 -29.66 21.93 4.49
CA THR A 242 -29.39 20.50 4.60
C THR A 242 -29.01 19.94 3.23
N LEU A 243 -27.93 19.17 3.18
CA LEU A 243 -27.48 18.40 2.04
C LEU A 243 -27.92 16.95 2.26
N SER A 244 -29.01 16.54 1.62
CA SER A 244 -29.54 15.18 1.72
C SER A 244 -28.83 14.28 0.71
N LEU A 245 -27.87 13.47 1.17
CA LEU A 245 -27.08 12.58 0.31
C LEU A 245 -27.78 11.23 0.08
N GLY A 246 -28.84 10.94 0.84
CA GLY A 246 -29.59 9.70 0.71
C GLY A 246 -28.84 8.51 1.30
N PHE A 247 -29.17 7.30 0.84
CA PHE A 247 -28.50 6.08 1.27
C PHE A 247 -27.13 5.97 0.61
N GLN A 248 -26.10 5.76 1.43
CA GLN A 248 -24.70 5.68 1.02
C GLN A 248 -24.10 4.39 1.55
N SER A 249 -23.38 3.64 0.71
CA SER A 249 -22.65 2.45 1.13
C SER A 249 -21.46 2.82 2.01
N ALA A 250 -21.01 1.89 2.86
CA ALA A 250 -19.79 2.05 3.63
C ALA A 250 -18.62 2.40 2.70
N GLY A 251 -17.83 3.41 3.08
CA GLY A 251 -16.87 3.99 2.15
C GLY A 251 -16.16 5.25 2.61
N PHE A 252 -15.03 5.52 1.96
CA PHE A 252 -14.32 6.80 2.06
C PHE A 252 -14.87 7.79 1.03
N TYR A 253 -15.34 8.96 1.50
CA TYR A 253 -15.88 10.04 0.68
C TYR A 253 -14.95 11.27 0.74
N ASN A 254 -13.67 11.07 0.44
CA ASN A 254 -12.63 12.08 0.64
C ASN A 254 -12.33 12.94 -0.60
N SER A 255 -12.62 12.44 -1.81
CA SER A 255 -12.34 13.13 -3.08
C SER A 255 -13.51 14.01 -3.53
N GLN A 256 -13.26 15.02 -4.36
CA GLN A 256 -14.29 15.97 -4.80
C GLN A 256 -15.49 15.30 -5.47
N GLY A 257 -15.27 14.19 -6.18
CA GLY A 257 -16.34 13.42 -6.83
C GLY A 257 -17.19 12.56 -5.90
N ARG A 258 -16.79 12.41 -4.61
CA ARG A 258 -17.53 11.63 -3.61
C ARG A 258 -17.95 12.46 -2.40
N ALA A 259 -17.15 13.43 -2.00
CA ALA A 259 -17.43 14.32 -0.88
C ALA A 259 -18.73 15.09 -1.09
N ALA A 260 -19.38 15.48 0.01
CA ALA A 260 -20.57 16.32 -0.08
C ALA A 260 -20.18 17.72 -0.57
N TYR A 261 -20.99 18.30 -1.45
CA TYR A 261 -20.72 19.59 -2.06
C TYR A 261 -21.60 20.68 -1.45
N TRP A 262 -21.00 21.83 -1.15
CA TRP A 262 -21.74 23.04 -0.79
C TRP A 262 -21.25 24.26 -1.55
N ASP A 263 -22.19 24.98 -2.15
CA ASP A 263 -22.00 26.17 -3.00
C ASP A 263 -22.10 27.50 -2.23
N GLY A 264 -22.10 27.46 -0.90
CA GLY A 264 -22.23 28.64 -0.06
C GLY A 264 -23.63 29.30 -0.08
N ARG A 265 -24.68 28.56 -0.47
CA ARG A 265 -26.07 29.05 -0.47
C ARG A 265 -26.93 28.44 0.62
N ASN A 266 -27.92 29.20 1.09
CA ASN A 266 -28.97 28.75 2.01
C ASN A 266 -30.05 27.92 1.29
N ALA A 267 -31.07 27.48 2.02
CA ALA A 267 -32.20 26.72 1.47
C ALA A 267 -33.04 27.46 0.41
N LEU A 268 -33.00 28.80 0.39
CA LEU A 268 -33.67 29.64 -0.62
C LEU A 268 -32.80 29.89 -1.86
N GLY A 269 -31.59 29.34 -1.91
CA GLY A 269 -30.63 29.55 -2.99
C GLY A 269 -29.87 30.88 -2.88
N GLU A 270 -30.02 31.63 -1.79
CA GLU A 270 -29.32 32.89 -1.57
C GLU A 270 -27.92 32.64 -1.01
N ARG A 271 -26.93 33.43 -1.44
CA ARG A 271 -25.57 33.29 -0.93
C ARG A 271 -25.49 33.75 0.52
N VAL A 272 -24.85 32.95 1.37
CA VAL A 272 -24.65 33.30 2.78
C VAL A 272 -23.57 34.38 2.95
N ALA A 273 -23.54 35.05 4.10
CA ALA A 273 -22.53 36.07 4.41
C ALA A 273 -21.17 35.45 4.75
N SER A 274 -20.07 36.19 4.54
CA SER A 274 -18.74 35.81 5.03
C SER A 274 -18.79 35.58 6.55
N GLY A 275 -18.15 34.52 7.04
CA GLY A 275 -18.16 34.22 8.46
C GLY A 275 -17.92 32.75 8.79
N ILE A 276 -18.16 32.44 10.05
CA ILE A 276 -18.04 31.10 10.62
C ILE A 276 -19.40 30.40 10.51
N TYR A 277 -19.37 29.15 10.06
CA TYR A 277 -20.52 28.26 10.07
C TYR A 277 -20.10 26.90 10.63
N PHE A 278 -21.09 26.12 11.03
CA PHE A 278 -20.91 24.76 11.51
C PHE A 278 -21.62 23.80 10.58
N TYR A 279 -21.07 22.62 10.39
CA TYR A 279 -21.68 21.56 9.61
C TYR A 279 -21.64 20.27 10.41
N GLN A 280 -22.75 19.54 10.37
CA GLN A 280 -22.93 18.30 11.11
C GLN A 280 -23.26 17.18 10.14
N LEU A 281 -22.47 16.11 10.20
CA LEU A 281 -22.79 14.84 9.55
C LEU A 281 -23.72 14.07 10.48
N THR A 282 -24.83 13.57 9.92
CA THR A 282 -25.80 12.76 10.64
C THR A 282 -26.06 11.46 9.90
N THR A 283 -25.91 10.36 10.62
CA THR A 283 -26.37 9.01 10.27
C THR A 283 -27.21 8.45 11.44
N PRO A 284 -27.88 7.29 11.31
CA PRO A 284 -28.67 6.72 12.40
C PRO A 284 -27.86 6.46 13.69
N SER A 285 -26.59 6.07 13.55
CA SER A 285 -25.72 5.66 14.65
C SER A 285 -24.64 6.69 15.01
N PHE A 286 -24.52 7.79 14.24
CA PHE A 286 -23.41 8.72 14.38
C PHE A 286 -23.79 10.17 14.08
N GLN A 287 -23.28 11.08 14.90
CA GLN A 287 -23.32 12.52 14.66
C GLN A 287 -21.98 13.16 14.99
N GLN A 288 -21.46 13.99 14.10
CA GLN A 288 -20.25 14.77 14.35
C GLN A 288 -20.38 16.15 13.72
N THR A 289 -19.96 17.17 14.46
CA THR A 289 -19.99 18.58 14.01
C THR A 289 -18.57 19.10 13.82
N ARG A 290 -18.36 19.89 12.77
CA ARG A 290 -17.13 20.63 12.50
C ARG A 290 -17.44 22.08 12.11
N ARG A 291 -16.42 22.92 12.16
CA ARG A 291 -16.48 24.34 11.81
C ARG A 291 -15.87 24.56 10.43
N LEU A 292 -16.48 25.44 9.65
CA LEU A 292 -15.96 25.93 8.37
C LEU A 292 -16.03 27.46 8.29
N VAL A 293 -15.23 28.05 7.41
CA VAL A 293 -15.14 29.50 7.22
C VAL A 293 -15.37 29.84 5.75
N ILE A 294 -16.37 30.68 5.48
CA ILE A 294 -16.60 31.25 4.16
C ILE A 294 -16.05 32.68 4.11
N VAL A 295 -15.30 32.97 3.05
CA VAL A 295 -14.81 34.30 2.72
C VAL A 295 -15.29 34.64 1.31
N LYS A 296 -15.83 35.83 1.13
CA LYS A 296 -16.17 36.39 -0.18
C LYS A 296 -15.16 37.44 -0.57
#